data_AF-A0A401GVC2-F1
#
_entry.id   AF-A0A401GVC2-F1
#
_cell.length_a   1.000
_cell.length_b   1.000
_cell.length_c   1.000
_cell.angle_alpha   90.00
_cell.angle_beta   90.00
_cell.angle_gamma   90.00
#
_symmetry.space_group_name_H-M   'P 1'
#
loop_
_entity.id
_entity.type
_entity.pdbx_description
1 polymer ?
#
loop_
_entity_poly.entity_id
_entity_poly.type
_entity_poly.pdbx_seq_one_letter_code
_entity_poly.pdbx_strand_id
1 'polypeptide(L)'
;MVGLHPSCGLETQPEWVVFNEFVLTTRPYIRTVTDVRPEWLLEYATNYYDLSTLPDGETKRALQRVVNKRSRKGIDGGGVNGGGGGKGDDDRPRKKIRQR
;
A
#
# COMPACT_ATOMS: atom_id res chain seq x y z
N MET A 1 -9.07 -2.05 -15.47
CA MET A 1 -8.93 -2.91 -14.28
C MET A 1 -8.80 -4.35 -14.75
N VAL A 2 -7.91 -5.14 -14.14
CA VAL A 2 -7.60 -6.53 -14.54
C VAL A 2 -8.06 -7.48 -13.43
N GLY A 3 -8.49 -8.69 -13.77
CA GLY A 3 -8.93 -9.70 -12.81
C GLY A 3 -7.96 -10.86 -12.68
N LEU A 4 -8.00 -11.57 -11.56
CA LEU A 4 -7.38 -12.89 -11.47
C LEU A 4 -8.16 -13.88 -12.33
N HIS A 5 -7.44 -14.68 -13.13
CA HIS A 5 -8.10 -15.72 -13.91
C HIS A 5 -8.73 -16.77 -12.97
N PRO A 6 -9.92 -17.33 -13.28
CA PRO A 6 -10.58 -18.33 -12.41
C PRO A 6 -9.78 -19.59 -12.12
N SER A 7 -8.76 -19.88 -12.95
CA SER A 7 -7.83 -21.00 -12.71
C SER A 7 -6.69 -20.67 -11.73
N CYS A 8 -6.58 -19.44 -11.23
CA CYS A 8 -5.61 -19.10 -10.20
C CYS A 8 -6.07 -19.72 -8.87
N GLY A 9 -5.28 -20.63 -8.30
CA GLY A 9 -5.57 -21.29 -7.03
C GLY A 9 -5.38 -20.41 -5.78
N LEU A 10 -5.45 -19.09 -5.93
CA LEU A 10 -5.33 -18.14 -4.83
C LEU A 10 -6.71 -17.94 -4.19
N GLU A 11 -6.86 -18.35 -2.93
CA GLU A 11 -8.09 -18.15 -2.15
C GLU A 11 -8.28 -16.67 -1.73
N THR A 12 -7.17 -15.94 -1.57
CA THR A 12 -7.15 -14.54 -1.20
C THR A 12 -6.85 -13.64 -2.40
N GLN A 13 -7.21 -12.37 -2.29
CA GLN A 13 -6.80 -11.33 -3.23
C GLN A 13 -5.66 -10.51 -2.60
N PRO A 14 -4.40 -10.94 -2.76
CA PRO A 14 -3.26 -10.19 -2.26
C PRO A 14 -3.16 -8.80 -2.93
N GLU A 15 -2.63 -7.83 -2.17
CA GLU A 15 -2.45 -6.45 -2.65
C GLU A 15 -1.38 -6.36 -3.76
N TRP A 16 -0.34 -7.19 -3.64
CA TRP A 16 0.81 -7.20 -4.56
C TRP A 16 0.99 -8.59 -5.14
N VAL A 17 1.09 -8.66 -6.46
CA VAL A 17 1.28 -9.91 -7.18
C VAL A 17 2.27 -9.77 -8.31
N VAL A 18 2.95 -10.86 -8.62
CA VAL A 18 3.64 -11.06 -9.90
C VAL A 18 2.82 -12.04 -10.73
N PHE A 19 2.71 -11.79 -12.02
CA PHE A 19 2.02 -12.66 -12.98
C PHE A 19 2.96 -13.06 -14.12
N ASN A 20 2.72 -14.21 -14.73
CA ASN A 20 3.49 -14.67 -15.88
C ASN A 20 2.83 -14.35 -17.22
N GLU A 21 1.49 -14.44 -17.27
CA GLU A 21 0.74 -14.31 -18.53
C GLU A 21 -0.39 -13.30 -18.37
N PHE A 22 -0.52 -12.42 -19.36
CA PHE A 22 -1.64 -11.51 -19.52
C PHE A 22 -2.54 -12.00 -20.66
N VAL A 23 -3.80 -12.28 -20.36
CA VAL A 23 -4.77 -12.78 -21.33
C VAL A 23 -5.77 -11.68 -21.67
N LEU A 24 -5.70 -11.21 -22.93
CA LEU A 24 -6.58 -10.17 -23.43
C LEU A 24 -7.87 -10.79 -23.98
N THR A 25 -8.98 -10.57 -23.30
CA THR A 25 -10.34 -10.90 -23.76
C THR A 25 -11.29 -9.72 -23.52
N THR A 26 -12.60 -9.92 -23.62
CA THR A 26 -13.61 -8.94 -23.19
C THR A 26 -13.41 -8.47 -21.74
N ARG A 27 -12.90 -9.34 -20.86
CA ARG A 27 -12.42 -8.97 -19.52
C ARG A 27 -10.96 -9.40 -19.43
N PRO A 28 -9.99 -8.48 -19.27
CA PRO A 28 -8.59 -8.87 -19.20
C PRO A 28 -8.27 -9.61 -17.90
N TYR A 29 -7.51 -10.70 -18.02
CA TYR A 29 -7.11 -11.54 -16.88
C TYR A 29 -5.58 -11.70 -16.80
N ILE A 30 -5.08 -11.94 -15.59
CA ILE A 30 -3.71 -12.41 -15.33
C ILE A 30 -3.72 -13.86 -14.85
N ARG A 31 -2.76 -14.66 -15.34
CA ARG A 31 -2.60 -16.09 -15.03
C ARG A 31 -1.24 -16.39 -14.42
N THR A 32 -1.17 -17.49 -13.68
CA THR A 32 0.02 -17.96 -12.96
C THR A 32 0.55 -16.84 -12.08
N VAL A 33 -0.24 -16.55 -11.04
CA VAL A 33 -0.06 -15.40 -10.16
C VAL A 33 0.53 -15.87 -8.83
N THR A 34 1.51 -15.12 -8.32
CA THR A 34 2.16 -15.38 -7.04
C THR A 34 2.08 -14.12 -6.18
N ASP A 35 1.66 -14.28 -4.91
CA ASP A 35 1.69 -13.22 -3.89
C ASP A 35 3.14 -12.82 -3.61
N VAL A 36 3.41 -11.51 -3.57
CA VAL A 36 4.75 -10.98 -3.31
C VAL A 36 4.70 -9.85 -2.32
N ARG A 37 5.79 -9.71 -1.57
CA ARG A 37 5.98 -8.57 -0.69
C ARG A 37 6.51 -7.36 -1.47
N PRO A 38 5.98 -6.14 -1.26
CA PRO A 38 6.44 -4.96 -1.98
C PRO A 38 7.90 -4.59 -1.67
N GLU A 39 8.43 -5.00 -0.50
CA GLU A 39 9.84 -4.79 -0.17
C GLU A 39 10.78 -5.49 -1.16
N TRP A 40 10.39 -6.65 -1.70
CA TRP A 40 11.21 -7.41 -2.63
C TRP A 40 11.38 -6.69 -3.97
N LEU A 41 10.33 -5.99 -4.43
CA LEU A 41 10.39 -5.20 -5.67
C LEU A 41 11.43 -4.08 -5.57
N LEU A 42 11.45 -3.41 -4.41
CA LEU A 42 12.41 -2.33 -4.13
C LEU A 42 13.84 -2.86 -3.92
N GLU A 43 14.01 -4.11 -3.50
CA GLU A 43 15.32 -4.71 -3.22
C GLU A 43 15.96 -5.34 -4.45
N TYR A 44 15.18 -6.08 -5.26
CA TYR A 44 15.70 -6.84 -6.41
C TYR A 44 15.55 -6.12 -7.74
N ALA A 45 14.62 -5.17 -7.87
CA ALA A 45 14.35 -4.45 -9.11
C ALA A 45 14.42 -2.92 -8.90
N THR A 46 15.47 -2.47 -8.21
CA THR A 46 15.71 -1.06 -7.84
C THR A 46 15.60 -0.10 -9.03
N ASN A 47 16.16 -0.45 -10.18
CA ASN A 47 16.18 0.41 -11.37
C ASN A 47 14.77 0.63 -11.96
N TYR A 48 13.88 -0.37 -11.84
CA TYR A 48 12.53 -0.28 -12.38
C TYR A 48 11.57 0.41 -11.40
N TYR A 49 11.76 0.14 -10.10
CA TYR A 49 10.93 0.70 -9.02
C TYR A 49 11.59 1.89 -8.31
N ASP A 50 12.33 2.72 -9.05
CA ASP A 50 12.90 3.95 -8.50
C ASP A 50 11.80 4.99 -8.23
N LEU A 51 11.65 5.37 -6.96
CA LEU A 51 10.63 6.32 -6.52
C LEU A 51 10.84 7.73 -7.09
N SER A 52 12.04 8.09 -7.52
CA SER A 52 12.31 9.41 -8.11
C SER A 52 11.73 9.53 -9.53
N THR A 53 11.75 8.43 -10.28
CA THR A 53 11.33 8.39 -11.69
C THR A 53 9.94 7.80 -11.89
N LEU A 54 9.42 7.04 -10.91
CA LEU A 54 8.08 6.49 -10.96
C LEU A 54 7.02 7.60 -11.12
N PRO A 55 6.03 7.40 -12.00
CA PRO A 55 4.94 8.34 -12.19
C PRO A 55 4.11 8.45 -10.90
N ASP A 56 3.57 9.64 -10.66
CA ASP A 56 2.72 9.87 -9.51
C ASP A 56 1.41 9.08 -9.62
N GLY A 57 1.14 8.26 -8.61
CA GLY A 57 0.01 7.36 -8.61
C GLY A 57 -0.06 6.52 -7.33
N GLU A 58 -1.05 5.64 -7.28
CA GLU A 58 -1.26 4.76 -6.13
C GLU A 58 -0.06 3.86 -5.85
N THR A 59 0.53 3.27 -6.90
CA THR A 59 1.73 2.41 -6.80
C THR A 59 2.89 3.13 -6.13
N LYS A 60 3.23 4.34 -6.59
CA LYS A 60 4.31 5.15 -6.01
C LYS A 60 4.03 5.49 -4.54
N ARG A 61 2.80 5.90 -4.22
CA ARG A 61 2.39 6.20 -2.85
C ARG A 61 2.47 4.97 -1.95
N ALA A 62 2.06 3.80 -2.44
CA ALA A 62 2.13 2.55 -1.70
C ALA A 62 3.58 2.13 -1.43
N LEU A 63 4.46 2.16 -2.44
CA LEU A 63 5.89 1.86 -2.26
C LEU A 63 6.60 2.87 -1.36
N GLN A 64 6.26 4.16 -1.44
CA GLN A 64 6.80 5.17 -0.52
C GLN A 64 6.44 4.88 0.95
N ARG A 65 5.22 4.38 1.22
CA ARG A 65 4.84 3.96 2.58
C ARG A 65 5.68 2.79 3.07
N VAL A 66 6.00 1.84 2.19
CA VAL A 66 6.87 0.70 2.51
C VAL A 66 8.27 1.17 2.88
N VAL A 67 8.87 2.09 2.12
CA VAL A 67 10.17 2.69 2.43
C VAL A 67 10.13 3.43 3.77
N ASN A 68 9.14 4.31 3.97
CA ASN A 68 9.01 5.08 5.21
C ASN A 68 8.85 4.18 6.44
N LYS A 69 8.20 3.01 6.28
CA LYS A 69 8.06 2.01 7.34
C LYS A 69 9.39 1.30 7.63
N ARG A 70 10.18 0.98 6.60
CA ARG A 70 11.53 0.37 6.75
C ARG A 70 12.47 1.31 7.51
N SER A 71 12.47 2.60 7.20
CA SER A 71 13.30 3.61 7.88
C SER A 71 12.96 3.76 9.36
N ARG A 72 11.68 3.65 9.75
CA ARG A 72 11.28 3.69 11.16
C ARG A 72 11.71 2.44 11.93
N LYS A 73 11.78 1.29 11.27
CA LYS A 73 12.12 0.00 11.92
C LYS A 73 13.62 -0.17 12.16
N GLY A 74 14.46 0.63 11.51
CA GLY A 74 15.93 0.60 11.68
C GLY A 74 16.46 1.36 12.90
N ILE A 75 15.61 2.11 13.60
CA ILE A 75 16.02 2.96 14.74
C ILE A 75 15.59 2.36 16.09
N ASP A 76 14.48 1.62 16.16
CA ASP A 76 13.97 1.09 17.42
C ASP A 76 13.69 -0.43 17.36
N GLY A 77 14.61 -1.21 17.92
CA GLY A 77 14.31 -2.55 18.41
C GLY A 77 13.41 -2.46 19.64
N GLY A 78 12.11 -2.25 19.44
CA GLY A 78 11.12 -2.20 20.52
C GLY A 78 9.70 -2.13 19.97
N GLY A 79 8.98 -3.25 19.99
CA GLY A 79 7.63 -3.33 19.43
C GLY A 79 6.59 -2.60 20.27
N VAL A 80 5.56 -2.04 19.62
CA VAL A 80 4.18 -2.07 20.10
C VAL A 80 3.18 -1.73 18.98
N ASN A 81 2.03 -2.39 19.04
CA ASN A 81 0.81 -2.10 18.30
C ASN A 81 0.34 -0.64 18.46
N GLY A 82 -0.27 -0.09 17.42
CA GLY A 82 -0.97 1.19 17.50
C GLY A 82 -1.81 1.44 16.27
N GLY A 83 -3.11 1.14 16.37
CA GLY A 83 -4.10 1.31 15.33
C GLY A 83 -4.32 2.77 14.92
N GLY A 84 -4.90 2.92 13.72
CA GLY A 84 -5.25 4.21 13.14
C GLY A 84 -6.52 4.83 13.72
N GLY A 85 -6.74 6.08 13.28
CA GLY A 85 -7.90 6.94 13.55
C GLY A 85 -7.48 8.12 14.42
N GLY A 86 -7.68 9.38 14.09
CA GLY A 86 -8.42 10.06 13.03
C GLY A 86 -8.58 11.52 13.50
N LYS A 87 -8.32 12.46 12.59
CA LYS A 87 -8.49 13.93 12.67
C LYS A 87 -9.36 14.48 13.83
N GLY A 88 -8.79 15.38 14.63
CA GLY A 88 -9.51 16.33 15.48
C GLY A 88 -9.25 17.76 15.01
N ASP A 89 -10.23 18.36 14.34
CA ASP A 89 -10.30 19.79 14.04
C ASP A 89 -11.77 20.24 14.23
N ASP A 90 -12.11 20.78 15.41
CA ASP A 90 -13.26 21.69 15.59
C ASP A 90 -12.98 22.58 16.80
N ASP A 91 -12.21 23.66 16.56
CA ASP A 91 -11.94 24.71 17.54
C ASP A 91 -13.13 25.68 17.55
N ARG A 92 -14.07 25.45 18.47
CA ARG A 92 -15.24 26.31 18.68
C ARG A 92 -15.22 26.89 20.10
N PRO A 93 -15.05 28.22 20.28
CA PRO A 93 -14.89 28.79 21.61
C PRO A 93 -16.22 28.86 22.38
N ARG A 94 -16.26 28.27 23.57
CA ARG A 94 -17.39 28.34 24.51
C ARG A 94 -17.45 29.73 25.17
N LYS A 95 -18.51 30.51 24.88
CA LYS A 95 -18.82 31.75 25.59
C LYS A 95 -19.20 31.44 27.05
N LYS A 96 -18.50 32.07 27.99
CA LYS A 96 -18.75 32.01 29.45
C LYS A 96 -20.04 32.76 29.80
N ILE A 97 -20.99 32.09 30.42
CA ILE A 97 -22.14 32.70 31.10
C ILE A 97 -21.64 33.32 32.41
N ARG A 98 -21.78 34.65 32.56
CA ARG A 98 -21.57 35.36 33.82
C ARG A 98 -22.86 35.28 34.63
N GLN A 99 -22.75 34.78 35.86
CA GLN A 99 -23.78 34.87 36.90
C GLN A 99 -24.04 36.33 37.26
N ARG A 100 -25.32 36.68 37.37
CA ARG A 100 -25.86 37.69 38.29
C ARG A 100 -27.27 37.26 38.68
#